data_AF-A0A2D5TX75-F1
#
_entry.id   AF-A0A2D5TX75-F1
#
_cell.length_a   1.000
_cell.length_b   1.000
_cell.length_c   1.000
_cell.angle_alpha   90.00
_cell.angle_beta   90.00
_cell.angle_gamma   90.00
#
_symmetry.space_group_name_H-M   'P 1'
#
loop_
_entity.id
_entity.type
_entity.pdbx_description
1 polymer ?
#
loop_
_entity_poly.entity_id
_entity_poly.type
_entity_poly.pdbx_seq_one_letter_code
_entity_poly.pdbx_strand_id
1 'polypeptide(L)'
;MSLGMVSYDGKREFYAEFTDYDSSQIDEWLEENVLENFILSEMEDRSYLEKEKTHFLRGDVDWVVSHPKGLREWLQSFGEKIICASCGNTYDWVLFRSLLGVKYKEDLPDYLDGWAMDVISLFRWEGHTPGGEDFKEDFLEMRDRSSKHNALVDAHVARELYLKLEANRRLSN
;
A
#
# COMPACT_ATOMS: atom_id res chain seq x y z
N MET A 1 -8.31 4.79 -9.01
CA MET A 1 -7.18 4.00 -8.45
C MET A 1 -6.82 4.52 -7.05
N SER A 2 -6.21 3.71 -6.17
CA SER A 2 -5.90 4.11 -4.78
C SER A 2 -4.51 3.65 -4.32
N LEU A 3 -4.00 4.24 -3.23
CA LEU A 3 -2.76 3.87 -2.56
C LEU A 3 -3.05 3.68 -1.06
N GLY A 4 -2.60 2.56 -0.48
CA GLY A 4 -2.66 2.31 0.95
C GLY A 4 -1.27 1.97 1.50
N MET A 5 -0.93 2.51 2.66
CA MET A 5 0.32 2.24 3.35
C MET A 5 0.08 2.13 4.86
N VAL A 6 0.76 1.19 5.50
CA VAL A 6 0.73 0.98 6.95
C VAL A 6 2.16 0.86 7.47
N SER A 7 2.46 1.51 8.59
CA SER A 7 3.78 1.40 9.23
C SER A 7 4.02 -0.01 9.79
N TYR A 8 5.28 -0.43 9.87
CA TYR A 8 5.65 -1.72 10.45
C TYR A 8 5.04 -1.94 11.85
N ASP A 9 5.00 -0.91 12.69
CA ASP A 9 4.41 -0.97 14.03
C ASP A 9 2.88 -0.84 14.07
N GLY A 10 2.24 -0.59 12.91
CA GLY A 10 0.79 -0.47 12.77
C GLY A 10 0.19 0.81 13.37
N LYS A 11 1.01 1.83 13.66
CA LYS A 11 0.55 3.06 14.33
C LYS A 11 0.33 4.25 13.41
N ARG A 12 0.77 4.18 12.15
CA ARG A 12 0.61 5.23 11.15
C ARG A 12 0.12 4.63 9.86
N GLU A 13 -0.84 5.29 9.26
CA GLU A 13 -1.46 4.85 8.02
C GLU A 13 -1.62 6.03 7.06
N PHE A 14 -1.61 5.69 5.78
CA PHE A 14 -1.87 6.62 4.69
C PHE A 14 -2.77 5.93 3.68
N TYR A 15 -3.86 6.58 3.31
CA TYR A 15 -4.76 6.11 2.27
C TYR A 15 -5.14 7.26 1.35
N ALA A 16 -5.06 7.03 0.04
CA ALA A 16 -5.42 8.00 -0.96
C ALA A 16 -6.24 7.39 -2.09
N GLU A 17 -7.24 8.14 -2.55
CA GLU A 17 -8.03 7.84 -3.75
C GLU A 17 -7.74 8.90 -4.82
N PHE A 18 -7.16 8.43 -5.94
CA PHE A 18 -6.78 9.29 -7.05
C PHE A 18 -8.00 9.62 -7.92
N THR A 19 -8.13 10.88 -8.34
CA THR A 19 -9.24 11.35 -9.18
C THR A 19 -8.86 11.56 -10.65
N ASP A 20 -7.58 11.38 -10.99
CA ASP A 20 -6.99 11.63 -12.31
C ASP A 20 -6.61 10.35 -13.09
N TYR A 21 -7.16 9.20 -12.69
CA TYR A 21 -7.00 7.97 -13.48
C TYR A 21 -7.80 8.05 -14.79
N ASP A 22 -7.30 7.40 -15.83
CA ASP A 22 -7.98 7.34 -17.12
C ASP A 22 -9.24 6.46 -17.04
N SER A 23 -10.41 7.09 -16.99
CA SER A 23 -11.69 6.39 -16.89
C SER A 23 -11.96 5.48 -18.10
N SER A 24 -11.29 5.69 -19.24
CA SER A 24 -11.44 4.82 -20.42
C SER A 24 -10.74 3.47 -20.27
N GLN A 25 -9.88 3.33 -19.26
CA GLN A 25 -9.19 2.09 -18.92
C GLN A 25 -9.91 1.27 -17.85
N ILE A 26 -11.05 1.73 -17.36
CA ILE A 26 -11.85 1.02 -16.35
C ILE A 26 -12.75 0.02 -17.05
N ASP A 27 -12.59 -1.25 -16.70
CA ASP A 27 -13.48 -2.35 -17.09
C ASP A 27 -14.45 -2.72 -15.95
N GLU A 28 -15.38 -3.62 -16.25
CA GLU A 28 -16.38 -4.09 -15.28
C GLU A 28 -15.73 -4.70 -14.03
N TRP A 29 -14.59 -5.39 -14.20
CA TRP A 29 -13.88 -5.98 -13.07
C TRP A 29 -13.31 -4.90 -12.14
N LEU A 30 -12.68 -3.86 -12.68
CA LEU A 30 -12.15 -2.73 -11.91
C LEU A 30 -13.26 -1.92 -11.23
N GLU A 31 -14.39 -1.75 -11.90
CA GLU A 31 -15.55 -1.05 -11.31
C GLU A 31 -16.06 -1.81 -10.08
N GLU A 32 -16.42 -3.08 -10.24
CA GLU A 32 -17.02 -3.92 -9.19
C GLU A 32 -16.04 -4.23 -8.04
N ASN A 33 -14.75 -4.47 -8.36
CA ASN A 33 -13.80 -4.96 -7.36
C ASN A 33 -12.96 -3.86 -6.74
N VAL A 34 -12.71 -2.73 -7.44
CA VAL A 34 -11.82 -1.68 -6.93
C VAL A 34 -12.59 -0.42 -6.59
N LEU A 35 -13.39 0.12 -7.52
CA LEU A 35 -14.06 1.40 -7.32
C LEU A 35 -15.18 1.32 -6.29
N GLU A 36 -15.95 0.22 -6.25
CA GLU A 36 -16.96 0.00 -5.21
C GLU A 36 -16.37 -0.09 -3.79
N ASN A 37 -15.08 -0.44 -3.67
CA ASN A 37 -14.36 -0.51 -2.40
C ASN A 37 -13.75 0.82 -1.96
N PHE A 38 -14.02 1.91 -2.67
CA PHE A 38 -13.59 3.25 -2.29
C PHE A 38 -14.39 3.76 -1.08
N ILE A 39 -13.67 4.33 -0.12
CA ILE A 39 -14.21 4.82 1.15
C ILE A 39 -14.16 6.34 1.27
N LEU A 40 -13.51 7.05 0.33
CA LEU A 40 -13.46 8.52 0.28
C LEU A 40 -14.36 9.08 -0.82
N SER A 41 -15.25 8.27 -1.39
CA SER A 41 -16.19 8.61 -2.46
C SER A 41 -17.13 9.79 -2.11
N GLU A 42 -17.40 10.00 -0.83
CA GLU A 42 -18.19 11.14 -0.31
C GLU A 42 -17.35 12.39 0.00
N MET A 43 -16.02 12.29 0.01
CA MET A 43 -15.15 13.46 0.19
C MET A 43 -15.08 14.26 -1.11
N GLU A 44 -15.02 15.59 -0.99
CA GLU A 44 -14.78 16.47 -2.14
C GLU A 44 -13.42 16.18 -2.78
N ASP A 45 -13.27 16.49 -4.07
CA ASP A 45 -11.99 16.44 -4.74
C ASP A 45 -11.00 17.42 -4.09
N ARG A 46 -9.72 17.04 -4.07
CA ARG A 46 -8.63 17.80 -3.41
C ARG A 46 -8.90 18.08 -1.93
N SER A 47 -9.22 17.03 -1.19
CA SER A 47 -9.50 17.10 0.24
C SER A 47 -8.53 16.25 1.06
N TYR A 48 -8.48 16.57 2.36
CA TYR A 48 -7.67 15.87 3.37
C TYR A 48 -8.49 15.70 4.65
N LEU A 49 -8.38 14.52 5.25
CA LEU A 49 -8.91 14.21 6.57
C LEU A 49 -7.85 13.43 7.36
N GLU A 50 -7.68 13.77 8.63
CA GLU A 50 -6.90 12.96 9.57
C GLU A 50 -7.85 12.35 10.59
N LYS A 51 -7.80 11.03 10.74
CA LYS A 51 -8.56 10.32 11.77
C LYS A 51 -7.70 9.21 12.34
N GLU A 52 -7.58 9.14 13.65
CA GLU A 52 -6.88 8.05 14.36
C GLU A 52 -5.41 7.83 13.91
N LYS A 53 -4.73 8.89 13.45
CA LYS A 53 -3.36 8.87 12.84
C LYS A 53 -3.28 8.26 11.44
N THR A 54 -4.43 8.07 10.81
CA THR A 54 -4.54 7.75 9.39
C THR A 54 -4.76 9.03 8.60
N HIS A 55 -3.91 9.24 7.60
CA HIS A 55 -4.05 10.33 6.64
C HIS A 55 -4.92 9.84 5.48
N PHE A 56 -6.05 10.50 5.26
CA PHE A 56 -6.97 10.24 4.15
C PHE A 56 -6.91 11.40 3.16
N LEU A 57 -6.58 11.11 1.90
CA LEU A 57 -6.50 12.11 0.84
C LEU A 57 -7.33 11.70 -0.37
N ARG A 58 -8.02 12.68 -0.96
CA ARG A 58 -8.65 12.50 -2.27
C ARG A 58 -8.21 13.62 -3.20
N GLY A 59 -7.78 13.27 -4.40
CA GLY A 59 -7.35 14.25 -5.39
C GLY A 59 -6.51 13.66 -6.51
N ASP A 60 -6.07 14.51 -7.43
CA ASP A 60 -5.07 14.15 -8.44
C ASP A 60 -3.71 13.78 -7.80
N VAL A 61 -2.81 13.18 -8.58
CA VAL A 61 -1.48 12.76 -8.11
C VAL A 61 -0.69 13.94 -7.52
N ASP A 62 -0.73 15.11 -8.17
CA ASP A 62 0.01 16.29 -7.71
C ASP A 62 -0.47 16.71 -6.31
N TRP A 63 -1.78 16.77 -6.09
CA TRP A 63 -2.39 17.06 -4.80
C TRP A 63 -2.00 16.04 -3.75
N VAL A 64 -2.23 14.74 -3.99
CA VAL A 64 -1.97 13.69 -3.00
C VAL A 64 -0.49 13.64 -2.59
N VAL A 65 0.41 13.90 -3.53
CA VAL A 65 1.86 13.80 -3.29
C VAL A 65 2.44 15.05 -2.67
N SER A 66 2.02 16.24 -3.13
CA SER A 66 2.63 17.52 -2.74
C SER A 66 1.93 18.26 -1.60
N HIS A 67 0.73 17.84 -1.21
CA HIS A 67 0.00 18.46 -0.10
C HIS A 67 0.84 18.49 1.19
N PRO A 68 0.72 19.51 2.07
CA PRO A 68 1.47 19.61 3.34
C PRO A 68 1.21 18.46 4.34
N LYS A 69 0.20 17.64 4.08
CA LYS A 69 -0.12 16.40 4.81
C LYS A 69 -0.13 15.16 3.91
N GLY A 70 0.32 15.32 2.67
CA GLY A 70 0.34 14.32 1.62
C GLY A 70 1.52 13.37 1.72
N LEU A 71 1.70 12.57 0.68
CA LEU A 71 2.58 11.40 0.69
C LEU A 71 4.03 11.75 1.08
N ARG A 72 4.59 12.83 0.51
CA ARG A 72 6.00 13.21 0.78
C ARG A 72 6.21 13.57 2.25
N GLU A 73 5.36 14.43 2.80
CA GLU A 73 5.44 14.86 4.20
C GLU A 73 5.17 13.70 5.17
N TRP A 74 4.22 12.83 4.84
CA TRP A 74 3.93 11.64 5.64
C TRP A 74 5.15 10.70 5.70
N LEU A 75 5.79 10.41 4.56
CA LEU A 75 7.03 9.61 4.53
C LEU A 75 8.17 10.28 5.29
N GLN A 76 8.37 11.59 5.12
CA GLN A 76 9.43 12.31 5.84
C GLN A 76 9.21 12.32 7.37
N SER A 77 7.96 12.27 7.83
CA SER A 77 7.61 12.29 9.25
C SER A 77 8.13 11.10 10.06
N PHE A 78 8.59 10.03 9.42
CA PHE A 78 9.18 8.88 10.10
C PHE A 78 10.54 9.21 10.72
N GLY A 79 11.29 10.16 10.13
CA GLY A 79 12.59 10.57 10.65
C GLY A 79 13.67 9.49 10.58
N GLU A 80 13.43 8.41 9.83
CA GLU A 80 14.33 7.29 9.64
C GLU A 80 14.29 6.77 8.20
N LYS A 81 15.23 5.90 7.84
CA LYS A 81 15.26 5.26 6.52
C LYS A 81 14.10 4.26 6.42
N ILE A 82 13.23 4.45 5.45
CA ILE A 82 12.07 3.61 5.19
C ILE A 82 12.43 2.55 4.15
N ILE A 83 12.17 1.29 4.49
CA ILE A 83 12.20 0.17 3.55
C ILE A 83 10.74 -0.12 3.17
N CYS A 84 10.39 0.11 1.91
CA CYS A 84 9.04 -0.21 1.43
C CYS A 84 8.90 -1.73 1.27
N ALA A 85 7.73 -2.25 1.64
CA ALA A 85 7.38 -3.64 1.40
C ALA A 85 6.02 -3.70 0.70
N SER A 86 5.90 -4.58 -0.30
CA SER A 86 4.62 -4.95 -0.91
C SER A 86 4.50 -6.48 -0.97
N CYS A 87 3.31 -6.99 -1.25
CA CYS A 87 3.09 -8.42 -1.38
C CYS A 87 2.34 -8.74 -2.68
N GLY A 88 3.11 -8.87 -3.77
CA GLY A 88 2.55 -9.14 -5.08
C GLY A 88 3.18 -8.27 -6.15
N ASN A 89 4.08 -8.85 -6.94
CA ASN A 89 4.69 -8.31 -8.15
C ASN A 89 5.37 -6.92 -8.03
N THR A 90 6.14 -6.58 -9.06
CA THR A 90 6.97 -5.37 -9.13
C THR A 90 6.19 -4.09 -9.45
N TYR A 91 4.89 -4.18 -9.77
CA TYR A 91 4.10 -3.05 -10.26
C TYR A 91 3.84 -1.99 -9.18
N ASP A 92 3.57 -2.40 -7.93
CA ASP A 92 3.35 -1.44 -6.84
C ASP A 92 4.57 -0.55 -6.61
N TRP A 93 5.77 -1.13 -6.70
CA TRP A 93 7.01 -0.37 -6.59
C TRP A 93 7.21 0.60 -7.76
N VAL A 94 6.84 0.19 -8.98
CA VAL A 94 6.89 1.08 -10.16
C VAL A 94 5.89 2.22 -10.02
N LEU A 95 4.65 1.92 -9.61
CA LEU A 95 3.61 2.93 -9.36
C LEU A 95 4.07 3.91 -8.27
N PHE A 96 4.54 3.42 -7.13
CA PHE A 96 5.01 4.24 -6.02
C PHE A 96 6.14 5.19 -6.44
N ARG A 97 7.15 4.68 -7.18
CA ARG A 97 8.21 5.54 -7.73
C ARG A 97 7.67 6.57 -8.71
N SER A 98 6.73 6.18 -9.56
CA SER A 98 6.10 7.07 -10.54
C SER A 98 5.33 8.21 -9.87
N LEU A 99 4.57 7.92 -8.81
CA LEU A 99 3.86 8.93 -8.01
C LEU A 99 4.83 9.96 -7.40
N LEU A 100 6.00 9.52 -6.95
CA LEU A 100 7.01 10.42 -6.39
C LEU A 100 7.78 11.22 -7.46
N GLY A 101 7.57 10.93 -8.75
CA GLY A 101 8.33 11.52 -9.86
C GLY A 101 9.74 10.95 -10.01
N VAL A 102 10.01 9.78 -9.44
CA VAL A 102 11.32 9.13 -9.42
C VAL A 102 11.52 8.32 -10.69
N LYS A 103 12.45 8.75 -11.55
CA LYS A 103 12.78 8.03 -12.80
C LYS A 103 13.97 7.10 -12.59
N TYR A 104 15.04 7.63 -12.02
CA TYR A 104 16.27 6.89 -11.76
C TYR A 104 16.42 6.61 -10.26
N LYS A 105 17.39 5.78 -9.89
CA LYS A 105 17.62 5.43 -8.48
C LYS A 105 18.16 6.65 -7.72
N GLU A 106 18.95 7.46 -8.42
CA GLU A 106 19.60 8.67 -7.94
C GLU A 106 18.59 9.78 -7.63
N ASP A 107 17.37 9.71 -8.18
CA ASP A 107 16.28 10.66 -7.91
C ASP A 107 15.48 10.28 -6.65
N LEU A 108 15.74 9.12 -6.05
CA LEU A 108 14.98 8.63 -4.92
C LEU A 108 15.30 9.47 -3.66
N PRO A 109 14.29 9.95 -2.91
CA PRO A 109 14.52 10.67 -1.67
C PRO A 109 15.39 9.90 -0.67
N ASP A 110 16.29 10.59 0.03
CA ASP A 110 17.27 9.98 0.94
C ASP A 110 16.65 9.17 2.09
N TYR A 111 15.40 9.47 2.47
CA TYR A 111 14.66 8.73 3.49
C TYR A 111 14.04 7.43 2.98
N LEU A 112 14.13 7.09 1.69
CA LEU A 112 13.65 5.83 1.11
C LEU A 112 14.82 4.92 0.75
N ASP A 113 14.75 3.64 1.11
CA ASP A 113 15.67 2.63 0.60
C ASP A 113 15.39 2.34 -0.88
N GLY A 114 16.46 2.21 -1.68
CA GLY A 114 16.35 1.90 -3.10
C GLY A 114 15.97 0.46 -3.39
N TRP A 115 15.96 -0.39 -2.36
CA TRP A 115 15.64 -1.80 -2.44
C TRP A 115 14.40 -2.11 -1.61
N ALA A 116 13.24 -2.12 -2.27
CA ALA A 116 11.99 -2.57 -1.65
C ALA A 116 12.01 -4.09 -1.38
N MET A 117 11.18 -4.51 -0.43
CA MET A 117 10.97 -5.91 -0.08
C MET A 117 9.70 -6.43 -0.75
N ASP A 118 9.79 -7.61 -1.36
CA ASP A 118 8.62 -8.34 -1.85
C ASP A 118 8.32 -9.50 -0.89
N VAL A 119 7.23 -9.37 -0.13
CA VAL A 119 6.84 -10.32 0.92
C VAL A 119 6.53 -11.70 0.34
N ILE A 120 6.10 -11.81 -0.92
CA ILE A 120 5.88 -13.12 -1.56
C ILE A 120 7.19 -13.90 -1.72
N SER A 121 8.32 -13.19 -1.88
CA SER A 121 9.63 -13.82 -1.97
C SER A 121 10.03 -14.43 -0.63
N LEU A 122 9.74 -13.75 0.48
CA LEU A 122 9.93 -14.30 1.83
C LEU A 122 8.99 -15.48 2.09
N PHE A 123 7.73 -15.36 1.70
CA PHE A 123 6.75 -16.45 1.83
C PHE A 123 7.23 -17.73 1.14
N ARG A 124 7.76 -17.60 -0.09
CA ARG A 124 8.36 -18.72 -0.84
C ARG A 124 9.64 -19.24 -0.18
N TRP A 125 10.47 -18.34 0.33
CA TRP A 125 11.72 -18.70 0.99
C TRP A 125 11.50 -19.57 2.24
N GLU A 126 10.44 -19.28 2.99
CA GLU A 126 10.01 -20.08 4.16
C GLU A 126 9.33 -21.41 3.76
N GLY A 127 9.34 -21.77 2.47
CA GLY A 127 8.85 -23.07 1.97
C GLY A 127 7.37 -23.10 1.60
N HIS A 128 6.68 -21.96 1.64
CA HIS A 128 5.28 -21.89 1.24
C HIS A 128 5.10 -21.70 -0.28
N THR A 129 3.97 -22.17 -0.81
CA THR A 129 3.59 -21.95 -2.20
C THR A 129 2.29 -21.15 -2.24
N PRO A 130 2.23 -20.01 -2.95
CA PRO A 130 0.99 -19.25 -3.12
C PRO A 130 -0.11 -20.10 -3.78
N GLY A 131 -1.22 -20.30 -3.08
CA GLY A 131 -2.35 -21.11 -3.52
C GLY A 131 -3.48 -20.29 -4.14
N GLY A 132 -3.22 -19.59 -5.25
CA GLY A 132 -4.21 -18.71 -5.89
C GLY A 132 -4.16 -17.26 -5.37
N GLU A 133 -5.19 -16.46 -5.66
CA GLU A 133 -5.21 -15.02 -5.36
C GLU A 133 -5.42 -14.69 -3.88
N ASP A 134 -5.98 -15.62 -3.11
CA ASP A 134 -6.33 -15.46 -1.69
C ASP A 134 -5.29 -16.07 -0.73
N PHE A 135 -4.12 -16.44 -1.25
CA PHE A 135 -3.15 -17.21 -0.47
C PHE A 135 -2.69 -16.49 0.81
N LYS A 136 -2.72 -15.15 0.83
CA LYS A 136 -2.31 -14.34 1.99
C LYS A 136 -3.35 -14.48 3.09
N GLU A 137 -4.61 -14.30 2.73
CA GLU A 137 -5.78 -14.38 3.57
C GLU A 137 -5.97 -15.79 4.10
N ASP A 138 -5.77 -16.81 3.26
CA ASP A 138 -5.77 -18.23 3.65
C ASP A 138 -4.67 -18.50 4.69
N PHE A 139 -3.45 -18.03 4.43
CA PHE A 139 -2.33 -18.21 5.36
C PHE A 139 -2.55 -17.48 6.69
N LEU A 140 -3.23 -16.33 6.67
CA LEU A 140 -3.61 -15.57 7.85
C LEU A 140 -4.89 -16.06 8.53
N GLU A 141 -5.55 -17.09 7.98
CA GLU A 141 -6.82 -17.64 8.49
C GLU A 141 -7.95 -16.60 8.54
N MET A 142 -7.92 -15.63 7.61
CA MET A 142 -8.92 -14.56 7.51
C MET A 142 -10.23 -15.09 6.93
N ARG A 143 -11.31 -14.92 7.70
CA ARG A 143 -12.68 -15.33 7.33
C ARG A 143 -13.43 -14.26 6.56
N ASP A 144 -13.17 -12.99 6.86
CA ASP A 144 -13.76 -11.86 6.16
C ASP A 144 -12.78 -11.36 5.09
N ARG A 145 -13.28 -11.29 3.85
CA ARG A 145 -12.55 -10.84 2.65
C ARG A 145 -13.37 -9.81 1.88
N SER A 146 -14.45 -9.30 2.47
CA SER A 146 -15.40 -8.41 1.80
C SER A 146 -14.78 -7.09 1.35
N SER A 147 -13.71 -6.65 2.03
CA SER A 147 -12.98 -5.42 1.70
C SER A 147 -11.68 -5.66 0.94
N LYS A 148 -11.48 -6.85 0.35
CA LYS A 148 -10.34 -7.12 -0.54
C LYS A 148 -10.36 -6.11 -1.69
N HIS A 149 -9.19 -5.73 -2.21
CA HIS A 149 -8.99 -4.72 -3.26
C HIS A 149 -9.21 -3.27 -2.81
N ASN A 150 -9.48 -3.03 -1.52
CA ASN A 150 -9.16 -1.76 -0.91
C ASN A 150 -7.66 -1.71 -0.58
N ALA A 151 -6.93 -0.72 -1.13
CA ALA A 151 -5.48 -0.67 -1.01
C ALA A 151 -4.95 -0.56 0.43
N LEU A 152 -5.70 0.05 1.36
CA LEU A 152 -5.30 0.09 2.77
C LEU A 152 -5.46 -1.29 3.43
N VAL A 153 -6.57 -1.97 3.15
CA VAL A 153 -6.82 -3.33 3.63
C VAL A 153 -5.73 -4.29 3.11
N ASP A 154 -5.41 -4.22 1.82
CA ASP A 154 -4.36 -5.04 1.22
C ASP A 154 -2.98 -4.76 1.85
N ALA A 155 -2.68 -3.50 2.21
CA ALA A 155 -1.46 -3.14 2.92
C ALA A 155 -1.41 -3.74 4.34
N HIS A 156 -2.54 -3.77 5.07
CA HIS A 156 -2.63 -4.48 6.34
C HIS A 156 -2.39 -5.98 6.18
N VAL A 157 -3.01 -6.62 5.18
CA VAL A 157 -2.82 -8.05 4.89
C VAL A 157 -1.35 -8.36 4.58
N ALA A 158 -0.69 -7.54 3.76
CA ALA A 158 0.73 -7.69 3.46
C ALA A 158 1.62 -7.55 4.72
N ARG A 159 1.30 -6.59 5.59
CA ARG A 159 2.00 -6.39 6.87
C ARG A 159 1.84 -7.57 7.81
N GLU A 160 0.62 -8.06 8.00
CA GLU A 160 0.34 -9.20 8.87
C GLU A 160 1.00 -10.48 8.35
N LEU A 161 1.01 -10.68 7.03
CA LEU A 161 1.75 -11.78 6.40
C LEU A 161 3.25 -11.71 6.73
N TYR A 162 3.86 -10.54 6.56
CA TYR A 162 5.27 -10.33 6.91
C TYR A 162 5.54 -10.62 8.39
N LEU A 163 4.72 -10.10 9.30
CA LEU A 163 4.87 -10.28 10.74
C LEU A 163 4.74 -11.75 11.16
N LYS A 164 3.77 -12.49 10.57
CA LYS A 164 3.60 -13.92 10.83
C LYS A 164 4.81 -14.73 10.36
N LEU A 165 5.35 -14.43 9.18
CA LEU A 165 6.57 -15.07 8.67
C LEU A 165 7.77 -14.78 9.59
N GLU A 166 7.95 -13.52 10.01
CA GLU A 166 9.02 -13.13 10.93
C GLU A 166 8.93 -13.86 12.28
N ALA A 167 7.73 -13.93 12.86
CA ALA A 167 7.48 -14.60 14.13
C ALA A 167 7.78 -16.11 14.05
N ASN A 168 7.32 -16.79 13.00
CA ASN A 168 7.59 -18.22 12.79
C ASN A 168 9.09 -18.53 12.70
N ARG A 169 9.85 -17.65 12.03
CA ARG A 169 11.31 -17.78 11.94
C ARG A 169 12.00 -17.58 13.29
N ARG A 170 11.55 -16.65 14.12
CA ARG A 170 12.10 -16.46 15.47
C ARG A 170 11.85 -17.66 16.39
N LEU A 171 10.74 -18.39 16.20
CA LEU A 171 10.45 -19.61 16.96
C LEU A 171 11.25 -20.83 16.51
N SER A 172 11.80 -20.79 15.29
CA SER A 172 12.53 -21.91 14.68
C SER A 172 14.05 -21.86 14.91
N ASN A 173 14.55 -20.79 15.55
CA ASN A 173 15.96 -20.60 15.95
C ASN A 173 16.11 -20.68 17.47
#